data_AF-A0A6C0Q314-F1
#
_entry.id   AF-A0A6C0Q314-F1
#
_cell.length_a   1.000
_cell.length_b   1.000
_cell.length_c   1.000
_cell.angle_alpha   90.00
_cell.angle_beta   90.00
_cell.angle_gamma   90.00
#
_symmetry.space_group_name_H-M   'P 1'
#
loop_
_entity.id
_entity.type
_entity.pdbx_description
1 polymer ?
#
loop_
_entity_poly.entity_id
_entity_poly.type
_entity_poly.pdbx_seq_one_letter_code
_entity_poly.pdbx_strand_id
1 'polypeptide(L)' 'MVLRGRVAISEDPGQLLTWATSIAARYTGEDRAREFGERNSVPGMLLGRMRIEHVTAYAAIA' A
#
# COMPACT_ATOMS: atom_id res chain seq x y z
N MET A 1 -11.38 -11.34 8.20
CA MET A 1 -10.67 -10.42 9.10
C MET A 1 -11.09 -9.00 8.77
N VAL A 2 -11.23 -8.14 9.78
CA VAL A 2 -11.53 -6.70 9.65
C VAL A 2 -10.46 -5.92 10.41
N LEU A 3 -9.88 -4.91 9.76
CA LEU A 3 -8.92 -3.99 10.34
C LEU A 3 -9.56 -2.60 10.44
N ARG A 4 -9.42 -1.94 11.58
CA ARG A 4 -9.87 -0.56 11.79
C ARG A 4 -8.71 0.29 12.31
N GLY A 5 -8.62 1.52 11.83
CA GLY A 5 -7.60 2.48 12.25
C GLY A 5 -7.62 3.77 11.44
N ARG A 6 -6.72 4.69 11.79
CA ARG A 6 -6.57 5.98 11.09
C ARG A 6 -5.68 5.82 9.86
N VAL A 7 -6.09 6.45 8.76
CA VAL A 7 -5.30 6.54 7.52
C VAL A 7 -4.65 7.91 7.42
N ALA A 8 -3.34 7.93 7.21
CA ALA A 8 -2.62 9.11 6.75
C ALA A 8 -2.55 9.08 5.21
N ILE A 9 -2.84 10.22 4.58
CA ILE A 9 -2.75 10.41 3.13
C ILE A 9 -1.52 11.25 2.81
N SER A 10 -0.80 10.89 1.75
CA SER A 10 0.37 11.62 1.25
C SER A 10 0.36 11.68 -0.27
N GLU A 11 0.73 12.83 -0.82
CA GLU A 11 0.95 13.07 -2.26
C GLU A 11 2.45 13.10 -2.60
N ASP A 12 3.33 12.95 -1.60
CA ASP A 12 4.79 12.98 -1.79
C ASP A 12 5.26 11.93 -2.82
N PRO A 13 5.83 12.34 -3.96
CA PRO A 13 6.23 11.43 -5.03
C PRO A 13 7.31 10.43 -4.62
N GLY A 14 8.20 10.82 -3.69
CA GLY A 14 9.25 9.92 -3.17
C GLY A 14 8.68 8.76 -2.37
N GLN A 15 7.75 9.05 -1.46
CA GLN A 15 7.01 8.04 -0.72
C GLN A 15 6.14 7.17 -1.63
N LEU A 16 5.45 7.76 -2.62
CA LEU A 16 4.70 7.01 -3.62
C LEU A 16 5.61 6.02 -4.35
N LEU A 17 6.78 6.46 -4.84
CA LEU A 17 7.72 5.60 -5.57
C LEU A 17 8.20 4.44 -4.72
N THR A 18 8.61 4.74 -3.48
CA THR A 18 9.10 3.73 -2.55
C THR A 18 8.04 2.66 -2.29
N TRP A 19 6.81 3.07 -1.96
CA TRP A 19 5.75 2.13 -1.62
C TRP A 19 5.20 1.39 -2.84
N ALA A 20 4.94 2.09 -3.94
CA ALA A 20 4.43 1.47 -5.16
C ALA A 20 5.40 0.42 -5.72
N THR A 21 6.71 0.69 -5.72
CA THR A 21 7.73 -0.32 -6.08
C THR A 21 7.72 -1.50 -5.12
N SER A 22 7.70 -1.28 -3.81
CA SER A 22 7.71 -2.36 -2.82
C SER A 22 6.47 -3.26 -2.91
N ILE A 23 5.30 -2.68 -3.17
CA ILE A 23 4.05 -3.40 -3.38
C ILE A 23 4.13 -4.19 -4.69
N ALA A 24 4.57 -3.55 -5.77
CA ALA A 24 4.70 -4.20 -7.08
C ALA A 24 5.67 -5.39 -7.06
N ALA A 25 6.81 -5.29 -6.35
CA ALA A 25 7.76 -6.39 -6.22
C ALA A 25 7.10 -7.68 -5.70
N ARG A 26 6.12 -7.55 -4.81
CA ARG A 26 5.40 -8.68 -4.20
C ARG A 26 4.45 -9.40 -5.15
N TYR A 27 3.98 -8.73 -6.21
CA TYR A 27 2.92 -9.25 -7.10
C TYR A 27 3.31 -9.34 -8.58
N THR A 28 4.27 -8.55 -9.04
CA THR A 28 4.75 -8.51 -10.43
C THR A 28 6.16 -9.08 -10.60
N GLY A 29 6.88 -9.28 -9.48
CA GLY A 29 8.28 -9.69 -9.48
C GLY A 29 9.24 -8.49 -9.45
N GLU A 30 10.45 -8.71 -8.95
CA GLU A 30 11.43 -7.64 -8.71
C GLU A 30 11.87 -6.94 -10.00
N ASP A 31 12.01 -7.67 -11.09
CA ASP A 31 12.50 -7.16 -12.38
C ASP A 31 11.63 -6.03 -12.95
N ARG A 32 10.33 -6.04 -12.64
CA ARG A 32 9.36 -5.05 -13.15
C ARG A 32 8.83 -4.10 -12.08
N ALA A 33 9.21 -4.29 -10.82
CA ALA A 33 8.69 -3.52 -9.70
C ALA A 33 8.96 -2.01 -9.83
N ARG A 34 10.13 -1.64 -10.36
CA ARG A 34 10.52 -0.24 -10.52
C ARG A 34 9.70 0.47 -11.58
N GLU A 35 9.49 -0.16 -12.74
CA GLU A 35 8.63 0.35 -13.81
C GLU A 35 7.21 0.63 -13.27
N PHE A 36 6.68 -0.29 -12.46
CA PHE A 36 5.38 -0.10 -11.82
C PHE A 36 5.37 1.05 -10.80
N GLY A 37 6.43 1.18 -10.00
CA GLY A 37 6.55 2.28 -9.05
C GLY A 37 6.53 3.64 -9.74
N GLU A 38 7.32 3.80 -10.80
CA GLU A 38 7.41 5.06 -11.56
C GLU A 38 6.06 5.44 -12.18
N ARG A 39 5.32 4.47 -12.73
CA ARG A 39 3.97 4.69 -13.28
C ARG A 39 2.93 5.10 -12.23
N ASN A 40 3.08 4.66 -10.98
CA ASN A 40 2.10 4.88 -9.91
C ASN A 40 2.48 6.03 -8.95
N SER A 41 3.50 6.83 -9.32
CA SER A 41 4.03 7.92 -8.49
C SER A 41 3.94 9.28 -9.17
N VAL A 42 2.91 9.43 -9.99
CA VAL A 42 2.64 10.65 -10.77
C VAL A 42 1.67 11.59 -10.02
N PRO A 43 1.64 12.89 -10.36
CA PRO A 43 0.70 13.83 -9.75
C PRO A 43 -0.75 13.34 -9.83
N GLY A 44 -1.50 13.51 -8.74
CA GLY A 44 -2.88 13.03 -8.60
C GLY A 44 -3.00 11.64 -7.95
N MET A 45 -1.89 10.94 -7.72
CA MET A 45 -1.87 9.69 -6.94
C MET A 45 -1.77 9.98 -5.43
N LEU A 46 -2.40 9.11 -4.63
CA LEU A 46 -2.41 9.20 -3.18
C LEU A 46 -1.84 7.93 -2.54
N LEU A 47 -0.91 8.10 -1.60
CA LEU A 47 -0.45 7.04 -0.71
C LEU A 47 -1.29 7.07 0.57
N GLY A 48 -2.06 6.01 0.80
CA GLY A 48 -2.72 5.75 2.07
C GLY A 48 -1.89 4.83 2.96
N ARG A 49 -1.57 5.26 4.19
CA ARG A 49 -0.96 4.41 5.22
C ARG A 49 -1.85 4.34 6.44
N MET A 50 -2.36 3.15 6.74
CA MET A 50 -3.22 2.92 7.91
C MET A 50 -2.38 2.52 9.11
N ARG A 51 -2.49 3.28 10.21
CA ARG A 51 -2.09 2.78 11.52
C ARG A 51 -3.24 1.94 12.06
N ILE A 52 -3.02 0.63 12.13
CA ILE A 52 -4.00 -0.33 12.66
C ILE A 52 -4.18 -0.07 14.16
N GLU A 53 -5.43 0.03 14.59
CA GLU A 53 -5.80 0.25 16.00
C GLU A 53 -6.60 -0.92 16.55
N HIS A 54 -7.37 -1.59 15.70
CA HIS A 54 -8.19 -2.70 16.09
C HIS A 54 -8.24 -3.77 14.99
N VAL A 55 -8.16 -5.03 15.42
CA VAL A 55 -8.17 -6.20 14.54
C VAL A 55 -9.24 -7.15 15.05
N THR A 56 -10.15 -7.56 14.16
CA THR A 56 -11.13 -8.61 14.43
C THR A 56 -10.95 -9.71 13.40
N ALA A 57 -10.68 -10.93 13.84
CA ALA A 57 -10.55 -12.09 12.97
C ALA A 57 -11.40 -13.24 13.54
N TYR A 58 -11.95 -14.04 12.63
CA TYR A 58 -12.80 -15.18 12.95
C TYR A 58 -12.25 -16.41 12.24
N ALA A 59 -12.30 -17.54 12.91
CA ALA A 59 -11.98 -18.85 12.36
C ALA A 59 -13.01 -19.85 12.86
N ALA A 60 -13.43 -20.79 12.00
CA ALA A 60 -14.37 -21.87 12.35
C ALA A 60 -15.64 -21.40 13.09
N ILE A 61 -16.28 -20.33 12.59
CA ILE A 61 -17.58 -19.88 13.10
C ILE A 61 -18.63 -20.92 12.70
N ALA A 62 -19.40 -21.40 13.69
CA ALA A 62 -20.51 -22.33 13.53
C ALA A 62 -21.83 -21.60 13.22
#